data_AF-A0A1Y6EEQ2-F1
#
_entry.id   AF-A0A1Y6EEQ2-F1
#
_cell.length_a   1.000
_cell.length_b   1.000
_cell.length_c   1.000
_cell.angle_alpha   90.00
_cell.angle_beta   90.00
_cell.angle_gamma   90.00
#
_symmetry.space_group_name_H-M   'P 1'
#
loop_
_entity.id
_entity.type
_entity.pdbx_description
1 polymer ?
#
loop_
_entity_poly.entity_id
_entity_poly.type
_entity_poly.pdbx_seq_one_letter_code
_entity_poly.pdbx_strand_id
1 'polypeptide(L)'
;MTLLDQTPRGTDRFVYVSADDPVAQPLLRELEQEYDARYGEFFGEKASAEIRRYPASAFSTEEGGAFVLLLRDGVAIAGGAYKRFDEHTAELKRIWTSSTHRRQGLARRVVKELEDEAVRRGYTRAYLTTGPRQPEAKHLYFQTGYTPLFDTALDPEEVVVHGFAKSLDDAPLDVAGITTAHDASLGLRRSSSGREERAPRIETTSDGLDTAAGGLLDQRSSVKVVPTRHWWRWVLSALVAFVVLQFAWSLVTNKQYEWNVFAEYFFSQSVLNSLGVTLGLTVVSVIGGFVLGAVLANFRLSKSPLLSGAAYVYIWFFRSVPLLVQILVWYNLGYLYPTLGLGTPFTTDFWLVEFSTTTLITAFAAATIGLTLHQAAYFAEIIRGGILSVDQGQLEASAALGLPRRVRFFRIILPQAARAILPNFFNEVIGLVKGTSVVFVVALPELFYTVQVIYNRNQRVIPMLLVAVVWYAIITTVLSIIQFYVERHYARGAHRELPPTPVQRATAWVKQQWARLGDETGDDPLAAEKNRRHDTVLGSGS
;
A
#
# COMPACT_ATOMS: atom_id res chain seq x y z
N MET A 1 -13.55 48.22 13.98
CA MET A 1 -14.15 48.25 12.63
C MET A 1 -13.11 48.85 11.71
N THR A 2 -12.21 47.98 11.21
CA THR A 2 -11.08 48.37 10.37
C THR A 2 -10.99 47.29 9.30
N LEU A 3 -11.41 47.67 8.09
CA LEU A 3 -11.27 46.89 6.87
C LEU A 3 -9.78 46.72 6.60
N LEU A 4 -9.27 45.50 6.72
CA LEU A 4 -7.96 45.15 6.20
C LEU A 4 -8.05 43.83 5.42
N ASP A 5 -7.74 43.99 4.15
CA ASP A 5 -7.04 43.05 3.29
C ASP A 5 -7.84 41.88 2.70
N GLN A 6 -8.68 42.20 1.73
CA GLN A 6 -8.96 41.28 0.63
C GLN A 6 -7.75 41.29 -0.31
N THR A 7 -6.74 40.47 -0.01
CA THR A 7 -5.74 40.09 -1.02
C THR A 7 -6.51 39.42 -2.17
N PRO A 8 -6.38 39.87 -3.43
CA PRO A 8 -7.10 39.25 -4.53
C PRO A 8 -6.69 37.78 -4.60
N ARG A 9 -7.66 36.86 -4.57
CA ARG A 9 -7.43 35.46 -4.91
C ARG A 9 -6.71 35.46 -6.26
N GLY A 10 -5.49 34.93 -6.30
CA GLY A 10 -4.71 34.78 -7.52
C GLY A 10 -5.61 34.27 -8.65
N THR A 11 -5.64 34.98 -9.77
CA THR A 11 -6.58 34.70 -10.85
C THR A 11 -6.09 33.47 -11.60
N ASP A 12 -6.78 32.35 -11.40
CA ASP A 12 -6.53 31.12 -12.15
C ASP A 12 -6.83 31.37 -13.63
N ARG A 13 -5.83 31.21 -14.50
CA ARG A 13 -6.00 31.34 -15.96
C ARG A 13 -5.49 30.12 -16.70
N PHE A 14 -6.22 29.70 -17.72
CA PHE A 14 -5.73 28.70 -18.66
C PHE A 14 -4.79 29.36 -19.68
N VAL A 15 -3.71 28.68 -20.01
CA VAL A 15 -2.79 29.05 -21.09
C VAL A 15 -2.52 27.84 -21.97
N TYR A 16 -2.43 28.08 -23.27
CA TYR A 16 -2.05 27.09 -24.27
C TYR A 16 -0.58 27.28 -24.60
N VAL A 17 0.22 26.25 -24.38
CA VAL A 17 1.68 26.31 -24.54
C VAL A 17 2.17 25.06 -25.27
N SER A 18 3.40 25.11 -25.78
CA SER A 18 4.05 23.86 -26.23
C SER A 18 4.31 22.94 -25.03
N ALA A 19 4.28 21.63 -25.23
CA ALA A 19 4.64 20.68 -24.17
C ALA A 19 6.11 20.83 -23.72
N ASP A 20 6.96 21.46 -24.53
CA ASP A 20 8.36 21.76 -24.20
C ASP A 20 8.55 23.12 -23.51
N ASP A 21 7.47 23.87 -23.28
CA ASP A 21 7.54 25.19 -22.67
C ASP A 21 8.15 25.12 -21.25
N PRO A 22 9.11 26.00 -20.89
CA PRO A 22 9.71 26.04 -19.55
C PRO A 22 8.69 26.10 -18.40
N VAL A 23 7.51 26.69 -18.62
CA VAL A 23 6.44 26.80 -17.62
C VAL A 23 5.78 25.43 -17.34
N ALA A 24 5.80 24.49 -18.31
CA ALA A 24 5.27 23.14 -18.15
C ALA A 24 6.22 22.20 -17.38
N GLN A 25 7.53 22.46 -17.45
CA GLN A 25 8.58 21.56 -16.95
C GLN A 25 8.46 21.15 -15.47
N PRO A 26 8.13 22.05 -14.51
CA PRO A 26 7.96 21.64 -13.12
C PRO A 26 6.82 20.64 -12.93
N LEU A 27 5.69 20.88 -13.61
CA LEU A 27 4.49 20.05 -13.51
C LEU A 27 4.69 18.68 -14.19
N LEU A 28 5.37 18.67 -15.34
CA LEU A 28 5.71 17.43 -16.07
C LEU A 28 6.72 16.57 -15.28
N ARG A 29 7.73 17.18 -14.64
CA ARG A 29 8.67 16.45 -13.77
C ARG A 29 7.97 15.79 -12.59
N GLU A 30 7.00 16.48 -11.99
CA GLU A 30 6.19 15.93 -10.90
C GLU A 30 5.30 14.76 -11.38
N LEU A 31 4.72 14.88 -12.59
CA LEU A 31 3.96 13.81 -13.24
C LEU A 31 4.84 12.57 -13.48
N GLU A 32 6.05 12.75 -14.02
CA GLU A 32 7.01 11.65 -14.25
C GLU A 32 7.35 10.90 -12.95
N GLN A 33 7.67 11.64 -11.88
CA GLN A 33 8.02 11.06 -10.58
C GLN A 33 6.90 10.22 -9.99
N GLU A 34 5.66 10.70 -10.07
CA GLU A 34 4.53 9.95 -9.52
C GLU A 34 4.13 8.75 -10.38
N TYR A 35 4.27 8.84 -11.71
CA TYR A 35 4.09 7.68 -12.59
C TYR A 35 5.11 6.59 -12.29
N ASP A 36 6.39 6.95 -12.14
CA ASP A 36 7.46 6.02 -11.76
C ASP A 36 7.21 5.42 -10.36
N ALA A 37 6.73 6.20 -9.40
CA ALA A 37 6.40 5.70 -8.05
C ALA A 37 5.19 4.73 -8.04
N ARG A 38 4.19 4.95 -8.89
CA ARG A 38 2.96 4.12 -8.93
C ARG A 38 3.13 2.83 -9.72
N TYR A 39 3.82 2.89 -10.86
CA TYR A 39 3.92 1.78 -11.80
C TYR A 39 5.29 1.14 -11.85
N GLY A 40 6.39 1.82 -11.50
CA GLY A 40 7.74 1.25 -11.60
C GLY A 40 8.01 0.68 -12.99
N GLU A 41 8.20 -0.65 -13.06
CA GLU A 41 8.38 -1.42 -14.31
C GLU A 41 7.15 -2.28 -14.66
N PHE A 42 5.96 -1.98 -14.13
CA PHE A 42 4.74 -2.79 -14.31
C PHE A 42 4.38 -3.03 -15.78
N PHE A 43 4.68 -2.08 -16.67
CA PHE A 43 4.48 -2.20 -18.12
C PHE A 43 5.73 -2.67 -18.89
N GLY A 44 6.77 -3.14 -18.19
CA GLY A 44 8.03 -3.62 -18.78
C GLY A 44 9.07 -2.54 -19.12
N GLU A 45 8.72 -1.27 -18.97
CA GLU A 45 9.61 -0.10 -19.11
C GLU A 45 9.36 0.88 -17.95
N LYS A 46 10.30 1.81 -17.69
CA LYS A 46 10.04 2.91 -16.74
C LYS A 46 8.82 3.71 -17.21
N ALA A 47 7.91 4.02 -16.30
CA ALA A 47 6.68 4.76 -16.63
C ALA A 47 6.97 6.14 -17.27
N SER A 48 8.08 6.78 -16.91
CA SER A 48 8.59 7.98 -17.59
C SER A 48 8.86 7.81 -19.10
N ALA A 49 9.17 6.59 -19.57
CA ALA A 49 9.32 6.30 -21.00
C ALA A 49 7.98 6.34 -21.76
N GLU A 50 6.87 5.95 -21.11
CA GLU A 50 5.52 6.06 -21.68
C GLU A 50 5.11 7.52 -21.88
N ILE A 51 5.41 8.38 -20.90
CA ILE A 51 5.12 9.82 -20.98
C ILE A 51 5.88 10.47 -22.15
N ARG A 52 7.12 10.04 -22.39
CA ARG A 52 8.00 10.53 -23.47
C ARG A 52 7.79 9.83 -24.81
N ARG A 53 6.92 8.81 -24.88
CA ARG A 53 6.64 8.04 -26.10
C ARG A 53 6.07 8.88 -27.24
N TYR A 54 5.37 9.97 -26.91
CA TYR A 54 4.81 10.91 -27.88
C TYR A 54 5.59 12.22 -27.89
N PRO A 55 6.07 12.69 -29.07
CA PRO A 55 6.78 13.96 -29.17
C PRO A 55 5.86 15.13 -28.78
N ALA A 56 6.46 16.25 -28.36
CA ALA A 56 5.70 17.46 -28.02
C ALA A 56 4.80 17.95 -29.17
N SER A 57 5.23 17.74 -30.42
CA SER A 57 4.48 18.12 -31.63
C SER A 57 3.12 17.40 -31.74
N ALA A 58 2.98 16.19 -31.18
CA ALA A 58 1.71 15.44 -31.18
C ALA A 58 0.60 16.15 -30.38
N PHE A 59 0.96 17.09 -29.51
CA PHE A 59 0.03 17.91 -28.73
C PHE A 59 -0.03 19.36 -29.24
N SER A 60 0.56 19.64 -30.40
CA SER A 60 0.53 20.95 -31.03
C SER A 60 -0.78 21.18 -31.76
N THR A 61 -1.16 22.45 -31.88
CA THR A 61 -2.33 22.87 -32.64
C THR A 61 -2.24 22.52 -34.12
N GLU A 62 -1.02 22.40 -34.67
CA GLU A 62 -0.78 22.05 -36.08
C GLU A 62 -1.10 20.58 -36.37
N GLU A 63 -0.82 19.68 -35.43
CA GLU A 63 -1.16 18.25 -35.52
C GLU A 63 -2.58 17.93 -35.00
N GLY A 64 -3.38 18.97 -34.72
CA GLY A 64 -4.73 18.82 -34.20
C GLY A 64 -4.80 18.43 -32.72
N GLY A 65 -3.75 18.67 -31.95
CA GLY A 65 -3.71 18.52 -30.49
C GLY A 65 -3.78 19.86 -29.75
N ALA A 66 -3.79 19.79 -28.42
CA ALA A 66 -3.57 20.95 -27.56
C ALA A 66 -2.87 20.53 -26.26
N PHE A 67 -2.09 21.43 -25.69
CA PHE A 67 -1.50 21.30 -24.37
C PHE A 67 -1.84 22.52 -23.53
N VAL A 68 -2.56 22.31 -22.42
CA VAL A 68 -3.12 23.37 -21.59
C VAL A 68 -2.56 23.31 -20.18
N LEU A 69 -2.22 24.48 -19.64
CA LEU A 69 -1.82 24.66 -18.24
C LEU A 69 -2.80 25.60 -17.54
N LEU A 70 -3.14 25.27 -16.30
CA LEU A 70 -3.82 26.16 -15.38
C LEU A 70 -2.76 26.85 -14.51
N LEU A 71 -2.62 28.16 -14.67
CA LEU A 71 -1.69 28.97 -13.91
C LEU A 71 -2.39 29.69 -12.76
N ARG A 72 -1.76 29.70 -11.59
CA ARG A 72 -2.11 30.58 -10.46
C ARG A 72 -0.87 31.39 -10.10
N ASP A 73 -0.98 32.71 -10.14
CA ASP A 73 0.12 33.64 -9.85
C ASP A 73 1.39 33.35 -10.70
N GLY A 74 1.18 32.94 -11.95
CA GLY A 74 2.25 32.61 -12.90
C GLY A 74 2.83 31.19 -12.78
N VAL A 75 2.36 30.39 -11.81
CA VAL A 75 2.85 29.02 -11.57
C VAL A 75 1.85 27.99 -12.09
N ALA A 76 2.31 26.97 -12.81
CA ALA A 76 1.48 25.87 -13.28
C ALA A 76 1.04 24.96 -12.13
N ILE A 77 -0.26 24.95 -11.83
CA ILE A 77 -0.85 24.18 -10.72
C ILE A 77 -1.63 22.95 -11.18
N ALA A 78 -2.07 22.92 -12.43
CA ALA A 78 -2.69 21.78 -13.09
C ALA A 78 -2.47 21.86 -14.60
N GLY A 79 -2.67 20.77 -15.32
CA GLY A 79 -2.48 20.74 -16.76
C GLY A 79 -3.02 19.48 -17.38
N GLY A 80 -3.11 19.48 -18.71
CA GLY A 80 -3.58 18.36 -19.48
C GLY A 80 -3.33 18.59 -20.97
N ALA A 81 -3.53 17.55 -21.76
CA ALA A 81 -3.33 17.62 -23.19
C ALA A 81 -4.35 16.75 -23.90
N TYR A 82 -4.54 16.98 -25.20
CA TYR A 82 -5.09 15.97 -26.07
C TYR A 82 -4.31 15.92 -27.38
N LYS A 83 -4.35 14.78 -28.05
CA LYS A 83 -3.86 14.61 -29.42
C LYS A 83 -4.99 14.11 -30.31
N ARG A 84 -4.84 14.25 -31.62
CA ARG A 84 -5.76 13.66 -32.58
C ARG A 84 -5.71 12.12 -32.50
N PHE A 85 -6.88 11.49 -32.34
CA PHE A 85 -7.02 10.03 -32.42
C PHE A 85 -7.50 9.60 -33.81
N ASP A 86 -8.58 10.24 -34.28
CA ASP A 86 -9.11 10.11 -35.64
C ASP A 86 -9.67 11.46 -36.13
N GLU A 87 -10.49 11.50 -37.18
CA GLU A 87 -11.09 12.73 -37.71
C GLU A 87 -12.08 13.42 -36.76
N HIS A 88 -12.69 12.65 -35.85
CA HIS A 88 -13.77 13.11 -34.98
C HIS A 88 -13.48 12.92 -33.48
N THR A 89 -12.40 12.21 -33.13
CA THR A 89 -12.06 11.84 -31.75
C THR A 89 -10.76 12.50 -31.29
N ALA A 90 -10.82 13.20 -30.15
CA ALA A 90 -9.66 13.69 -29.42
C ALA A 90 -9.26 12.69 -28.31
N GLU A 91 -7.98 12.29 -28.27
CA GLU A 91 -7.45 11.46 -27.18
C GLU A 91 -6.84 12.34 -26.09
N LEU A 92 -7.53 12.46 -24.96
CA LEU A 92 -7.06 13.18 -23.78
C LEU A 92 -5.94 12.41 -23.09
N LYS A 93 -4.87 13.12 -22.77
CA LYS A 93 -3.66 12.61 -22.12
C LYS A 93 -3.13 13.60 -21.09
N ARG A 94 -2.20 13.12 -20.25
CA ARG A 94 -1.38 13.97 -19.35
C ARG A 94 -2.18 14.86 -18.39
N ILE A 95 -3.40 14.46 -18.02
CA ILE A 95 -4.22 15.19 -17.06
C ILE A 95 -3.59 15.08 -15.67
N TRP A 96 -3.24 16.23 -15.09
CA TRP A 96 -2.52 16.30 -13.83
C TRP A 96 -2.91 17.49 -12.97
N THR A 97 -2.74 17.34 -11.66
CA THR A 97 -2.80 18.43 -10.69
C THR A 97 -1.60 18.30 -9.76
N SER A 98 -0.87 19.40 -9.58
CA SER A 98 0.30 19.44 -8.69
C SER A 98 -0.07 18.95 -7.29
N SER A 99 0.81 18.18 -6.66
CA SER A 99 0.59 17.57 -5.33
C SER A 99 0.20 18.61 -4.28
N THR A 100 0.79 19.81 -4.37
CA THR A 100 0.52 20.95 -3.48
C THR A 100 -0.84 21.62 -3.71
N HIS A 101 -1.53 21.30 -4.81
CA HIS A 101 -2.79 21.93 -5.23
C HIS A 101 -3.94 20.92 -5.43
N ARG A 102 -3.80 19.69 -4.90
CA ARG A 102 -4.84 18.65 -4.98
C ARG A 102 -6.08 18.99 -4.16
N ARG A 103 -7.17 18.26 -4.44
CA ARG A 103 -8.47 18.37 -3.74
C ARG A 103 -9.16 19.73 -3.87
N GLN A 104 -8.76 20.55 -4.84
CA GLN A 104 -9.39 21.84 -5.17
C GLN A 104 -10.30 21.77 -6.43
N GLY A 105 -10.55 20.56 -6.95
CA GLY A 105 -11.35 20.37 -8.18
C GLY A 105 -10.67 20.78 -9.49
N LEU A 106 -9.35 21.02 -9.48
CA LEU A 106 -8.61 21.53 -10.64
C LEU A 106 -8.60 20.55 -11.82
N ALA A 107 -8.44 19.24 -11.56
CA ALA A 107 -8.48 18.23 -12.62
C ALA A 107 -9.80 18.23 -13.40
N ARG A 108 -10.94 18.47 -12.73
CA ARG A 108 -12.26 18.61 -13.37
C ARG A 108 -12.31 19.84 -14.28
N ARG A 109 -11.69 20.94 -13.85
CA ARG A 109 -11.59 22.16 -14.67
C ARG A 109 -10.72 21.94 -15.90
N VAL A 110 -9.59 21.24 -15.75
CA VAL A 110 -8.71 20.89 -16.87
C VAL A 110 -9.43 20.00 -17.88
N VAL A 111 -10.10 18.93 -17.43
CA VAL A 111 -10.87 18.05 -18.32
C VAL A 111 -11.91 18.84 -19.10
N LYS A 112 -12.66 19.71 -18.41
CA LYS A 112 -13.65 20.58 -19.06
C LYS A 112 -13.02 21.51 -20.10
N GLU A 113 -11.90 22.17 -19.78
CA GLU A 113 -11.23 23.05 -20.75
C GLU A 113 -10.73 22.29 -21.98
N LEU A 114 -10.22 21.06 -21.80
CA LEU A 114 -9.81 20.20 -22.91
C LEU A 114 -11.00 19.77 -23.77
N GLU A 115 -12.14 19.45 -23.16
CA GLU A 115 -13.39 19.14 -23.86
C GLU A 115 -13.87 20.35 -24.66
N ASP A 116 -13.94 21.53 -24.04
CA ASP A 116 -14.38 22.78 -24.67
C ASP A 116 -13.44 23.16 -25.84
N GLU A 117 -12.12 22.97 -25.70
CA GLU A 117 -11.17 23.19 -26.80
C GLU A 117 -11.30 22.15 -27.91
N ALA A 118 -11.51 20.87 -27.58
CA ALA A 118 -11.72 19.84 -28.59
C ALA A 118 -12.97 20.14 -29.44
N VAL A 119 -14.06 20.59 -28.80
CA VAL A 119 -15.28 21.04 -29.50
C VAL A 119 -14.99 22.25 -30.39
N ARG A 120 -14.24 23.25 -29.90
CA ARG A 120 -13.83 24.42 -30.71
C ARG A 120 -13.04 24.02 -31.96
N ARG A 121 -12.37 22.87 -31.94
CA ARG A 121 -11.59 22.32 -33.06
C ARG A 121 -12.37 21.36 -33.94
N GLY A 122 -13.66 21.13 -33.66
CA GLY A 122 -14.53 20.27 -34.47
C GLY A 122 -14.50 18.79 -34.08
N TYR A 123 -13.87 18.42 -32.96
CA TYR A 123 -13.98 17.07 -32.43
C TYR A 123 -15.37 16.88 -31.80
N THR A 124 -16.01 15.76 -32.13
CA THR A 124 -17.31 15.38 -31.58
C THR A 124 -17.21 14.37 -30.47
N ARG A 125 -16.03 13.76 -30.26
CA ARG A 125 -15.81 12.69 -29.27
C ARG A 125 -14.51 12.89 -28.51
N ALA A 126 -14.51 12.51 -27.23
CA ALA A 126 -13.33 12.41 -26.39
C ALA A 126 -13.08 10.96 -26.00
N TYR A 127 -11.81 10.58 -26.02
CA TYR A 127 -11.33 9.26 -25.64
C TYR A 127 -10.13 9.40 -24.70
N LEU A 128 -9.97 8.50 -23.73
CA LEU A 128 -8.79 8.48 -22.87
C LEU A 128 -8.54 7.11 -22.25
N THR A 129 -7.32 6.91 -21.76
CA THR A 129 -6.91 5.71 -21.03
C THR A 129 -6.31 6.07 -19.68
N THR A 130 -6.52 5.23 -18.67
CA THR A 130 -5.84 5.34 -17.36
C THR A 130 -5.41 3.95 -16.87
N GLY A 131 -4.33 3.87 -16.11
CA GLY A 131 -3.85 2.59 -15.59
C GLY A 131 -4.63 2.10 -14.36
N PRO A 132 -4.37 0.87 -13.90
CA PRO A 132 -5.13 0.22 -12.82
C PRO A 132 -4.92 0.84 -11.45
N ARG A 133 -3.77 1.48 -11.21
CA ARG A 133 -3.36 2.05 -9.92
C ARG A 133 -3.70 3.55 -9.79
N GLN A 134 -4.74 3.99 -10.50
CA GLN A 134 -5.22 5.37 -10.53
C GLN A 134 -6.72 5.46 -10.23
N PRO A 135 -7.17 5.07 -9.01
CA PRO A 135 -8.58 5.12 -8.64
C PRO A 135 -9.15 6.54 -8.67
N GLU A 136 -8.33 7.56 -8.41
CA GLU A 136 -8.75 8.97 -8.45
C GLU A 136 -9.11 9.42 -9.87
N ALA A 137 -8.35 8.97 -10.87
CA ALA A 137 -8.60 9.28 -12.28
C ALA A 137 -9.88 8.61 -12.76
N LYS A 138 -10.09 7.32 -12.45
CA LYS A 138 -11.35 6.62 -12.74
C LYS A 138 -12.56 7.37 -12.18
N HIS A 139 -12.48 7.77 -10.91
CA HIS A 139 -13.57 8.50 -10.25
C HIS A 139 -13.84 9.85 -10.92
N LEU A 140 -12.79 10.58 -11.30
CA LEU A 140 -12.92 11.83 -12.07
C LEU A 140 -13.68 11.60 -13.37
N TYR A 141 -13.31 10.59 -14.16
CA TYR A 141 -13.93 10.34 -15.47
C TYR A 141 -15.39 9.89 -15.38
N PHE A 142 -15.73 9.05 -14.40
CA PHE A 142 -17.13 8.71 -14.11
C PHE A 142 -17.94 9.96 -13.75
N GLN A 143 -17.39 10.87 -12.94
CA GLN A 143 -18.06 12.11 -12.53
C GLN A 143 -18.15 13.16 -13.65
N THR A 144 -17.28 13.10 -14.65
CA THR A 144 -17.32 14.00 -15.82
C THR A 144 -18.09 13.41 -17.00
N GLY A 145 -18.75 12.26 -16.82
CA GLY A 145 -19.68 11.67 -17.78
C GLY A 145 -19.03 10.79 -18.84
N TYR A 146 -17.84 10.25 -18.58
CA TYR A 146 -17.22 9.27 -19.48
C TYR A 146 -17.80 7.87 -19.26
N THR A 147 -18.03 7.18 -20.36
CA THR A 147 -18.45 5.78 -20.41
C THR A 147 -17.22 4.87 -20.40
N PRO A 148 -17.13 3.88 -19.49
CA PRO A 148 -16.02 2.92 -19.51
C PRO A 148 -16.12 2.00 -20.73
N LEU A 149 -14.98 1.70 -21.35
CA LEU A 149 -14.85 0.78 -22.48
C LEU A 149 -14.35 -0.62 -22.06
N PHE A 150 -14.45 -0.93 -20.77
CA PHE A 150 -13.97 -2.17 -20.17
C PHE A 150 -15.01 -2.69 -19.16
N ASP A 151 -14.92 -3.98 -18.82
CA ASP A 151 -15.80 -4.57 -17.81
C ASP A 151 -15.42 -4.08 -16.41
N THR A 152 -16.31 -3.27 -15.81
CA THR A 152 -16.13 -2.72 -14.46
C THR A 152 -16.30 -3.75 -13.34
N ALA A 153 -16.79 -4.96 -13.63
CA ALA A 153 -16.94 -6.04 -12.66
C ALA A 153 -15.65 -6.84 -12.43
N LEU A 154 -14.68 -6.76 -13.35
CA LEU A 154 -13.38 -7.42 -13.23
C LEU A 154 -12.44 -6.66 -12.29
N ASP A 155 -11.43 -7.36 -11.78
CA ASP A 155 -10.39 -6.72 -10.97
C ASP A 155 -9.66 -5.66 -11.83
N PRO A 156 -9.50 -4.41 -11.35
CA PRO A 156 -8.76 -3.38 -12.07
C PRO A 156 -7.40 -3.82 -12.60
N GLU A 157 -6.65 -4.65 -11.87
CA GLU A 157 -5.33 -5.12 -12.33
C GLU A 157 -5.43 -6.17 -13.46
N GLU A 158 -6.57 -6.86 -13.60
CA GLU A 158 -6.83 -7.78 -14.73
C GLU A 158 -7.08 -7.03 -16.05
N VAL A 159 -7.61 -5.81 -15.97
CA VAL A 159 -7.97 -5.01 -17.15
C VAL A 159 -6.77 -4.24 -17.73
N VAL A 160 -5.65 -4.09 -16.99
CA VAL A 160 -4.34 -3.50 -17.40
C VAL A 160 -4.38 -2.04 -17.93
N VAL A 161 -5.30 -1.68 -18.82
CA VAL A 161 -5.55 -0.33 -19.34
C VAL A 161 -7.06 -0.07 -19.32
N HIS A 162 -7.49 0.99 -18.64
CA HIS A 162 -8.89 1.36 -18.53
C HIS A 162 -9.23 2.44 -19.55
N GLY A 163 -9.89 2.05 -20.65
CA GLY A 163 -10.39 2.97 -21.67
C GLY A 163 -11.70 3.65 -21.27
N PHE A 164 -11.86 4.91 -21.66
CA PHE A 164 -13.05 5.72 -21.43
C PHE A 164 -13.37 6.54 -22.68
N ALA A 165 -14.65 6.72 -22.99
CA ALA A 165 -15.09 7.58 -24.09
C ALA A 165 -16.32 8.42 -23.72
N LYS A 166 -16.48 9.55 -24.39
CA LYS A 166 -17.57 10.51 -24.17
C LYS A 166 -17.93 11.22 -25.47
N SER A 167 -19.22 11.44 -25.73
CA SER A 167 -19.65 12.35 -26.80
C SER A 167 -19.51 13.79 -26.30
N LEU A 168 -18.91 14.64 -27.12
CA LEU A 168 -18.76 16.07 -26.88
C LEU A 168 -19.89 16.88 -27.55
N ASP A 169 -20.67 16.23 -28.41
CA ASP A 169 -21.89 16.73 -29.04
C ASP A 169 -23.14 15.98 -28.54
N ASP A 170 -24.30 16.30 -29.09
CA ASP A 170 -25.58 15.67 -28.75
C ASP A 170 -25.77 14.29 -29.44
N ALA A 171 -24.77 13.79 -30.19
CA ALA A 171 -24.87 12.51 -30.87
C ALA A 171 -24.65 11.33 -29.90
N PRO A 172 -25.30 10.17 -30.14
CA PRO A 172 -25.05 8.97 -29.34
C PRO A 172 -23.64 8.43 -29.57
N LEU A 173 -22.97 8.03 -28.49
CA LEU A 173 -21.59 7.54 -28.51
C LEU A 173 -21.50 6.16 -29.21
N ASP A 174 -20.74 6.08 -30.30
CA ASP A 174 -20.37 4.81 -30.93
C ASP A 174 -19.28 4.08 -30.12
N VAL A 175 -19.71 3.42 -29.05
CA VAL A 175 -18.83 2.64 -28.15
C VAL A 175 -18.10 1.54 -28.92
N ALA A 176 -18.76 0.86 -29.84
CA ALA A 176 -18.19 -0.29 -30.55
C ALA A 176 -17.07 0.13 -31.54
N GLY A 177 -17.27 1.21 -32.28
CA GLY A 177 -16.25 1.76 -33.18
C GLY A 177 -15.00 2.25 -32.44
N ILE A 178 -15.19 2.94 -31.29
CA ILE A 178 -14.09 3.45 -30.49
C ILE A 178 -13.30 2.32 -29.82
N THR A 179 -13.99 1.31 -29.27
CA THR A 179 -13.31 0.13 -28.70
C THR A 179 -12.50 -0.61 -29.77
N THR A 180 -13.03 -0.75 -30.98
CA THR A 180 -12.30 -1.37 -32.10
C THR A 180 -11.04 -0.58 -32.47
N ALA A 181 -11.15 0.75 -32.56
CA ALA A 181 -10.00 1.61 -32.84
C ALA A 181 -8.98 1.63 -31.69
N HIS A 182 -9.44 1.54 -30.44
CA HIS A 182 -8.60 1.40 -29.26
C HIS A 182 -7.79 0.11 -29.30
N ASP A 183 -8.44 -1.03 -29.50
CA ASP A 183 -7.79 -2.34 -29.55
C ASP A 183 -6.77 -2.40 -30.70
N ALA A 184 -7.08 -1.77 -31.83
CA ALA A 184 -6.13 -1.60 -32.94
C ALA A 184 -4.93 -0.72 -32.55
N SER A 185 -5.12 0.36 -31.79
CA SER A 185 -4.04 1.23 -31.30
C SER A 185 -3.10 0.55 -30.30
N LEU A 186 -3.60 -0.44 -29.54
CA LEU A 186 -2.81 -1.30 -28.65
C LEU A 186 -2.02 -2.40 -29.42
N GLY A 187 -2.30 -2.59 -30.72
CA GLY A 187 -1.89 -3.75 -31.53
C GLY A 187 -0.61 -3.63 -32.38
N LEU A 188 0.27 -2.63 -32.19
CA LEU A 188 1.55 -2.54 -32.92
C LEU A 188 2.71 -3.22 -32.18
N ARG A 189 2.72 -4.57 -32.25
CA ARG A 189 3.89 -5.46 -32.54
C ARG A 189 3.47 -6.93 -32.37
N ARG A 190 2.76 -7.49 -33.35
CA ARG A 190 2.95 -8.92 -33.67
C ARG A 190 4.30 -9.01 -34.38
N SER A 191 5.27 -9.67 -33.74
CA SER A 191 6.57 -9.92 -34.33
C SER A 191 6.38 -10.67 -35.65
N SER A 192 6.88 -10.12 -36.74
CA SER A 192 6.95 -10.79 -38.03
C SER A 192 7.91 -11.98 -37.95
N SER A 193 7.39 -13.16 -37.65
CA SER A 193 8.00 -14.43 -38.04
C SER A 193 7.05 -15.17 -38.97
N GLY A 194 7.33 -15.03 -40.27
CA GLY A 194 7.09 -16.04 -41.31
C GLY A 194 5.67 -16.56 -41.52
N ARG A 195 4.97 -15.99 -42.50
CA ARG A 195 4.54 -16.69 -43.73
C ARG A 195 3.75 -15.73 -44.61
N GLU A 196 4.23 -15.53 -45.83
CA GLU A 196 3.42 -15.02 -46.93
C GLU A 196 2.27 -16.00 -47.18
N GLU A 197 1.04 -15.52 -47.09
CA GLU A 197 -0.10 -16.19 -47.68
C GLU A 197 -0.89 -15.15 -48.50
N ARG A 198 -1.01 -15.43 -49.80
CA ARG A 198 -1.60 -14.57 -50.82
C ARG A 198 -3.04 -14.19 -50.47
N ALA A 199 -3.36 -12.90 -50.54
CA ALA A 199 -4.73 -12.43 -50.52
C ALA A 199 -5.47 -12.78 -51.83
N PRO A 200 -6.72 -13.29 -51.79
CA PRO A 200 -7.54 -13.36 -52.98
C PRO A 200 -8.11 -11.97 -53.29
N ARG A 201 -8.11 -11.64 -54.59
CA ARG A 201 -8.67 -10.43 -55.18
C ARG A 201 -10.21 -10.50 -55.08
N ILE A 202 -10.85 -9.56 -54.40
CA ILE A 202 -12.31 -9.40 -54.39
C ILE A 202 -12.67 -8.29 -55.37
N GLU A 203 -13.37 -8.66 -56.45
CA GLU A 203 -14.04 -7.76 -57.38
C GLU A 203 -15.26 -7.12 -56.71
N THR A 204 -15.38 -5.81 -56.85
CA THR A 204 -16.55 -5.03 -56.45
C THR A 204 -17.76 -5.38 -57.32
N THR A 205 -18.81 -5.92 -56.70
CA THR A 205 -20.18 -5.87 -57.25
C THR A 205 -21.11 -5.36 -56.16
N SER A 206 -21.92 -4.36 -56.50
CA SER A 206 -22.60 -3.43 -55.60
C SER A 206 -24.00 -3.86 -55.17
N ASP A 207 -24.21 -5.14 -54.83
CA ASP A 207 -25.50 -5.61 -54.30
C ASP A 207 -25.26 -6.68 -53.24
N GLY A 208 -25.43 -6.33 -51.95
CA GLY A 208 -25.27 -7.28 -50.84
C GLY A 208 -25.05 -6.69 -49.44
N LEU A 209 -25.40 -5.41 -49.21
CA LEU A 209 -25.14 -4.75 -47.92
C LEU A 209 -26.03 -5.24 -46.75
N ASP A 210 -27.12 -5.96 -47.02
CA ASP A 210 -28.06 -6.39 -45.97
C ASP A 210 -27.83 -7.84 -45.47
N THR A 211 -27.01 -8.64 -46.16
CA THR A 211 -26.75 -10.04 -45.76
C THR A 211 -25.44 -10.22 -45.00
N ALA A 212 -24.50 -9.27 -45.11
CA ALA A 212 -23.23 -9.28 -44.38
C ALA A 212 -23.39 -8.83 -42.91
N ALA A 213 -24.33 -7.94 -42.61
CA ALA A 213 -24.58 -7.44 -41.26
C ALA A 213 -25.12 -8.53 -40.31
N GLY A 214 -25.95 -9.45 -40.82
CA GLY A 214 -26.47 -10.59 -40.05
C GLY A 214 -25.41 -11.66 -39.74
N GLY A 215 -24.52 -11.96 -40.69
CA GLY A 215 -23.44 -12.94 -40.50
C GLY A 215 -22.31 -12.45 -39.57
N LEU A 216 -22.10 -11.13 -39.50
CA LEU A 216 -21.10 -10.52 -38.60
C LEU A 216 -21.58 -10.46 -37.14
N LEU A 217 -22.89 -10.41 -36.89
CA LEU A 217 -23.44 -10.50 -35.53
C LEU A 217 -23.41 -11.95 -35.00
N ASP A 218 -23.57 -12.95 -35.86
CA ASP A 218 -23.49 -14.37 -35.50
C ASP A 218 -22.03 -14.84 -35.33
N GLN A 219 -21.05 -14.15 -35.94
CA GLN A 219 -19.63 -14.36 -35.63
C GLN A 219 -19.18 -13.72 -34.31
N ARG A 220 -19.87 -12.68 -33.82
CA ARG A 220 -19.52 -11.99 -32.57
C ARG A 220 -19.87 -12.78 -31.31
N SER A 221 -20.79 -13.73 -31.38
CA SER A 221 -21.06 -14.71 -30.31
C SER A 221 -20.02 -15.83 -30.25
N SER A 222 -19.08 -15.90 -31.20
CA SER A 222 -18.12 -17.00 -31.33
C SER A 222 -16.65 -16.64 -31.08
N VAL A 223 -16.34 -15.42 -30.62
CA VAL A 223 -14.98 -15.10 -30.17
C VAL A 223 -14.72 -15.87 -28.88
N LYS A 224 -14.22 -17.10 -29.06
CA LYS A 224 -13.74 -17.96 -27.99
C LYS A 224 -12.62 -17.22 -27.29
N VAL A 225 -12.94 -16.60 -26.15
CA VAL A 225 -11.96 -16.06 -25.22
C VAL A 225 -11.03 -17.21 -24.86
N VAL A 226 -9.84 -17.23 -25.45
CA VAL A 226 -8.80 -18.20 -25.11
C VAL A 226 -8.06 -17.60 -23.92
N PRO A 227 -8.31 -18.07 -22.68
CA PRO A 227 -7.58 -17.55 -21.53
C PRO A 227 -6.08 -17.74 -21.76
N THR A 228 -5.29 -16.68 -21.55
CA THR A 228 -3.84 -16.82 -21.55
C THR A 228 -3.47 -17.81 -20.46
N ARG A 229 -2.86 -18.91 -20.88
CA ARG A 229 -2.50 -20.01 -20.00
C ARG A 229 -1.31 -19.57 -19.15
N HIS A 230 -1.59 -19.09 -17.94
CA HIS A 230 -0.58 -18.68 -16.96
C HIS A 230 0.11 -19.90 -16.31
N TRP A 231 0.68 -20.79 -17.12
CA TRP A 231 1.26 -22.05 -16.65
C TRP A 231 2.32 -21.83 -15.58
N TRP A 232 3.09 -20.74 -15.61
CA TRP A 232 4.05 -20.41 -14.56
C TRP A 232 3.40 -20.14 -13.20
N ARG A 233 2.21 -19.51 -13.15
CA ARG A 233 1.46 -19.34 -11.89
C ARG A 233 1.02 -20.69 -11.34
N TRP A 234 0.48 -21.57 -12.18
CA TRP A 234 0.09 -22.93 -11.78
C TRP A 234 1.28 -23.77 -11.32
N VAL A 235 2.41 -23.69 -12.03
CA VAL A 235 3.66 -24.38 -11.66
C VAL A 235 4.20 -23.83 -10.34
N LEU A 236 4.25 -22.51 -10.15
CA LEU A 236 4.65 -21.88 -8.89
C LEU A 236 3.71 -22.25 -7.74
N SER A 237 2.40 -22.18 -7.95
CA SER A 237 1.40 -22.56 -6.94
C SER A 237 1.51 -24.03 -6.57
N ALA A 238 1.72 -24.92 -7.55
CA ALA A 238 1.95 -26.34 -7.31
C ALA A 238 3.26 -26.58 -6.55
N LEU A 239 4.33 -25.86 -6.89
CA LEU A 239 5.62 -25.95 -6.18
C LEU A 239 5.49 -25.46 -4.73
N VAL A 240 4.83 -24.33 -4.50
CA VAL A 240 4.57 -23.80 -3.16
C VAL A 240 3.71 -24.77 -2.36
N ALA A 241 2.62 -25.28 -2.95
CA ALA A 241 1.76 -26.27 -2.32
C ALA A 241 2.55 -27.54 -1.97
N PHE A 242 3.39 -28.03 -2.88
CA PHE A 242 4.27 -29.17 -2.64
C PHE A 242 5.21 -28.92 -1.46
N VAL A 243 5.90 -27.77 -1.41
CA VAL A 243 6.80 -27.43 -0.29
C VAL A 243 6.05 -27.34 1.03
N VAL A 244 4.86 -26.71 1.05
CA VAL A 244 4.03 -26.61 2.26
C VAL A 244 3.54 -27.99 2.71
N LEU A 245 3.06 -28.83 1.79
CA LEU A 245 2.61 -30.19 2.09
C LEU A 245 3.77 -31.06 2.55
N GLN A 246 4.95 -30.94 1.94
CA GLN A 246 6.16 -31.66 2.35
C GLN A 246 6.59 -31.26 3.77
N PHE A 247 6.55 -29.96 4.08
CA PHE A 247 6.81 -29.46 5.42
C PHE A 247 5.78 -29.98 6.43
N ALA A 248 4.48 -29.91 6.11
CA ALA A 248 3.41 -30.39 6.98
C ALA A 248 3.50 -31.91 7.23
N TRP A 249 3.78 -32.68 6.18
CA TRP A 249 4.01 -34.13 6.29
C TRP A 249 5.21 -34.43 7.18
N SER A 250 6.35 -33.75 6.97
CA SER A 250 7.53 -33.87 7.84
C SER A 250 7.21 -33.51 9.29
N LEU A 251 6.48 -32.41 9.52
CA LEU A 251 6.10 -31.94 10.86
C LEU A 251 5.33 -33.00 11.65
N VAL A 252 4.41 -33.72 11.00
CA VAL A 252 3.58 -34.74 11.65
C VAL A 252 4.30 -36.10 11.75
N THR A 253 5.04 -36.50 10.72
CA THR A 253 5.59 -37.86 10.63
C THR A 253 6.99 -38.03 11.21
N ASN A 254 7.77 -36.95 11.31
CA ASN A 254 9.15 -37.04 11.77
C ASN A 254 9.21 -37.25 13.29
N LYS A 255 9.73 -38.41 13.70
CA LYS A 255 9.86 -38.84 15.10
C LYS A 255 10.73 -37.90 15.94
N GLN A 256 11.63 -37.13 15.32
CA GLN A 256 12.52 -36.19 16.00
C GLN A 256 11.80 -34.98 16.61
N TYR A 257 10.55 -34.70 16.20
CA TYR A 257 9.75 -33.66 16.84
C TYR A 257 9.26 -34.05 18.24
N GLU A 258 9.18 -35.35 18.56
CA GLU A 258 8.83 -35.86 19.88
C GLU A 258 7.60 -35.16 20.50
N TRP A 259 6.46 -35.19 19.80
CA TRP A 259 5.23 -34.49 20.19
C TRP A 259 4.74 -34.78 21.62
N ASN A 260 5.03 -35.97 22.15
CA ASN A 260 4.73 -36.33 23.54
C ASN A 260 5.53 -35.48 24.53
N VAL A 261 6.83 -35.28 24.27
CA VAL A 261 7.72 -34.44 25.09
C VAL A 261 7.33 -32.98 24.95
N PHE A 262 7.02 -32.52 23.74
CA PHE A 262 6.48 -31.18 23.53
C PHE A 262 5.23 -30.95 24.40
N ALA A 263 4.24 -31.85 24.35
CA ALA A 263 2.99 -31.71 25.10
C ALA A 263 3.19 -31.69 26.62
N GLU A 264 4.13 -32.48 27.13
CA GLU A 264 4.50 -32.50 28.55
C GLU A 264 5.06 -31.14 29.02
N TYR A 265 5.98 -30.56 28.25
CA TYR A 265 6.63 -29.30 28.64
C TYR A 265 5.82 -28.06 28.31
N PHE A 266 4.90 -28.12 27.33
CA PHE A 266 4.19 -26.96 26.81
C PHE A 266 3.43 -26.19 27.91
N PHE A 267 2.80 -26.89 28.85
CA PHE A 267 2.10 -26.32 30.01
C PHE A 267 2.82 -26.57 31.34
N SER A 268 4.12 -26.90 31.31
CA SER A 268 4.89 -27.11 32.54
C SER A 268 5.00 -25.81 33.35
N GLN A 269 4.98 -25.94 34.68
CA GLN A 269 5.03 -24.77 35.58
C GLN A 269 6.25 -23.88 35.32
N SER A 270 7.41 -24.47 35.01
CA SER A 270 8.63 -23.73 34.68
C SER A 270 8.45 -22.86 33.44
N VAL A 271 7.85 -23.42 32.37
CA VAL A 271 7.57 -22.68 31.12
C VAL A 271 6.54 -21.58 31.40
N LEU A 272 5.43 -21.87 32.09
CA LEU A 272 4.41 -20.88 32.40
C LEU A 272 4.93 -19.71 33.27
N ASN A 273 5.77 -20.00 34.26
CA ASN A 273 6.43 -18.97 35.08
C ASN A 273 7.33 -18.08 34.22
N SER A 274 8.12 -18.68 33.33
CA SER A 274 9.03 -17.95 32.43
C SER A 274 8.29 -17.09 31.41
N LEU A 275 7.11 -17.53 30.94
CA LEU A 275 6.21 -16.70 30.13
C LEU A 275 5.75 -15.46 30.89
N GLY A 276 5.43 -15.60 32.18
CA GLY A 276 5.12 -14.48 33.06
C GLY A 276 6.26 -13.45 33.12
N VAL A 277 7.51 -13.92 33.21
CA VAL A 277 8.69 -13.05 33.17
C VAL A 277 8.85 -12.35 31.82
N THR A 278 8.73 -13.08 30.70
CA THR A 278 8.79 -12.52 29.34
C THR A 278 7.72 -11.42 29.14
N LEU A 279 6.48 -11.68 29.54
CA LEU A 279 5.39 -10.73 29.45
C LEU A 279 5.59 -9.53 30.39
N GLY A 280 6.06 -9.77 31.62
CA GLY A 280 6.37 -8.72 32.58
C GLY A 280 7.46 -7.76 32.07
N LEU A 281 8.57 -8.30 31.56
CA LEU A 281 9.63 -7.51 30.93
C LEU A 281 9.10 -6.68 29.76
N THR A 282 8.29 -7.30 28.91
CA THR A 282 7.68 -6.62 27.77
C THR A 282 6.81 -5.46 28.24
N VAL A 283 5.86 -5.70 29.16
CA VAL A 283 4.92 -4.67 29.62
C VAL A 283 5.65 -3.49 30.26
N VAL A 284 6.59 -3.76 31.18
CA VAL A 284 7.35 -2.69 31.85
C VAL A 284 8.17 -1.90 30.84
N SER A 285 8.84 -2.58 29.90
CA SER A 285 9.69 -1.95 28.90
C SER A 285 8.90 -1.17 27.85
N VAL A 286 7.71 -1.63 27.45
CA VAL A 286 6.80 -0.88 26.57
C VAL A 286 6.32 0.39 27.26
N ILE A 287 5.85 0.29 28.52
CA ILE A 287 5.33 1.44 29.25
C ILE A 287 6.44 2.46 29.50
N GLY A 288 7.58 2.01 30.06
CA GLY A 288 8.73 2.88 30.31
C GLY A 288 9.28 3.48 29.03
N GLY A 289 9.41 2.67 27.99
CA GLY A 289 9.89 3.09 26.68
C GLY A 289 8.96 4.12 26.05
N PHE A 290 7.63 3.92 26.12
CA PHE A 290 6.67 4.85 25.54
C PHE A 290 6.66 6.19 26.28
N VAL A 291 6.68 6.17 27.61
CA VAL A 291 6.74 7.38 28.43
C VAL A 291 8.03 8.16 28.14
N LEU A 292 9.18 7.50 28.18
CA LEU A 292 10.47 8.15 27.91
C LEU A 292 10.57 8.59 26.44
N GLY A 293 10.11 7.76 25.51
CA GLY A 293 10.06 8.07 24.09
C GLY A 293 9.19 9.29 23.77
N ALA A 294 8.04 9.44 24.45
CA ALA A 294 7.20 10.63 24.32
C ALA A 294 7.90 11.90 24.83
N VAL A 295 8.65 11.81 25.94
CA VAL A 295 9.47 12.93 26.44
C VAL A 295 10.56 13.29 25.42
N LEU A 296 11.28 12.29 24.92
CA LEU A 296 12.35 12.49 23.92
C LEU A 296 11.81 13.04 22.60
N ALA A 297 10.64 12.59 22.14
CA ALA A 297 9.97 13.15 20.97
C ALA A 297 9.64 14.64 21.15
N ASN A 298 9.18 15.04 22.34
CA ASN A 298 8.93 16.46 22.65
C ASN A 298 10.25 17.27 22.66
N PHE A 299 11.32 16.74 23.23
CA PHE A 299 12.64 17.38 23.18
C PHE A 299 13.13 17.53 21.75
N ARG A 300 12.94 16.49 20.94
CA ARG A 300 13.32 16.44 19.54
C ARG A 300 12.58 17.45 18.67
N LEU A 301 11.29 17.69 18.95
CA LEU A 301 10.45 18.69 18.29
C LEU A 301 10.61 20.11 18.87
N SER A 302 11.36 20.27 19.96
CA SER A 302 11.59 21.57 20.59
C SER A 302 12.46 22.47 19.72
N LYS A 303 12.20 23.79 19.80
CA LYS A 303 13.06 24.81 19.17
C LYS A 303 14.38 25.02 19.93
N SER A 304 14.50 24.51 21.17
CA SER A 304 15.72 24.63 21.95
C SER A 304 16.81 23.70 21.38
N PRO A 305 17.98 24.23 20.95
CA PRO A 305 19.04 23.41 20.37
C PRO A 305 19.60 22.42 21.38
N LEU A 306 19.60 22.75 22.68
CA LEU A 306 20.07 21.85 23.73
C LEU A 306 19.16 20.62 23.87
N LEU A 307 17.84 20.82 23.95
CA LEU A 307 16.89 19.72 24.09
C LEU A 307 16.84 18.87 22.82
N SER A 308 16.78 19.50 21.65
CA SER A 308 16.73 18.78 20.38
C SER A 308 18.04 18.05 20.09
N GLY A 309 19.18 18.65 20.45
CA GLY A 309 20.51 18.05 20.36
C GLY A 309 20.70 16.87 21.31
N ALA A 310 20.30 17.00 22.58
CA ALA A 310 20.36 15.89 23.54
C ALA A 310 19.49 14.70 23.08
N ALA A 311 18.28 14.96 22.61
CA ALA A 311 17.42 13.93 22.04
C ALA A 311 18.01 13.34 20.74
N TYR A 312 18.66 14.16 19.88
CA TYR A 312 19.38 13.68 18.69
C TYR A 312 20.36 12.58 19.09
N VAL A 313 21.26 12.90 20.02
CA VAL A 313 22.39 12.04 20.41
C VAL A 313 21.87 10.77 21.07
N TYR A 314 20.90 10.90 21.99
CA TYR A 314 20.26 9.74 22.61
C TYR A 314 19.68 8.80 21.56
N ILE A 315 18.82 9.31 20.67
CA ILE A 315 18.11 8.48 19.68
C ILE A 315 19.10 7.83 18.72
N TRP A 316 20.08 8.60 18.23
CA TRP A 316 21.13 8.08 17.36
C TRP A 316 21.90 6.93 18.03
N PHE A 317 22.34 7.12 19.27
CA PHE A 317 23.13 6.12 19.99
C PHE A 317 22.33 4.82 20.23
N PHE A 318 21.15 4.92 20.84
CA PHE A 318 20.38 3.74 21.25
C PHE A 318 19.82 2.95 20.06
N ARG A 319 19.61 3.59 18.90
CA ARG A 319 19.27 2.90 17.65
C ARG A 319 20.46 2.30 16.91
N SER A 320 21.66 2.84 17.11
CA SER A 320 22.88 2.38 16.42
C SER A 320 23.57 1.22 17.15
N VAL A 321 23.44 1.15 18.47
CA VAL A 321 24.07 0.08 19.27
C VAL A 321 23.16 -1.15 19.35
N PRO A 322 23.65 -2.37 19.05
CA PRO A 322 22.85 -3.58 19.17
C PRO A 322 22.29 -3.79 20.58
N LEU A 323 21.02 -4.20 20.69
CA LEU A 323 20.36 -4.43 21.98
C LEU A 323 21.16 -5.35 22.90
N LEU A 324 21.74 -6.43 22.35
CA LEU A 324 22.58 -7.37 23.10
C LEU A 324 23.73 -6.66 23.85
N VAL A 325 24.44 -5.76 23.16
CA VAL A 325 25.56 -5.01 23.75
C VAL A 325 25.05 -4.09 24.85
N GLN A 326 23.91 -3.44 24.65
CA GLN A 326 23.30 -2.59 25.67
C GLN A 326 22.98 -3.38 26.93
N ILE A 327 22.32 -4.54 26.81
CA ILE A 327 21.98 -5.40 27.95
C ILE A 327 23.24 -5.83 28.71
N LEU A 328 24.29 -6.23 28.00
CA LEU A 328 25.56 -6.59 28.62
C LEU A 328 26.19 -5.42 29.38
N VAL A 329 26.17 -4.21 28.83
CA VAL A 329 26.69 -3.01 29.52
C VAL A 329 25.89 -2.72 30.79
N TRP A 330 24.56 -2.75 30.72
CA TRP A 330 23.72 -2.49 31.90
C TRP A 330 23.87 -3.54 32.99
N TYR A 331 24.01 -4.80 32.62
CA TYR A 331 24.24 -5.88 33.57
C TYR A 331 25.61 -5.79 34.24
N ASN A 332 26.62 -5.35 33.49
CA ASN A 332 27.99 -5.19 33.95
C ASN A 332 28.30 -3.78 34.48
N LEU A 333 27.28 -2.95 34.74
CA LEU A 333 27.46 -1.55 35.14
C LEU A 333 28.30 -1.40 36.42
N GLY A 334 28.24 -2.39 37.32
CA GLY A 334 29.05 -2.44 38.54
C GLY A 334 30.56 -2.47 38.31
N TYR A 335 31.04 -2.94 37.15
CA TYR A 335 32.46 -2.86 36.82
C TYR A 335 32.93 -1.43 36.50
N LEU A 336 32.03 -0.60 35.96
CA LEU A 336 32.32 0.79 35.65
C LEU A 336 32.05 1.71 36.86
N TYR A 337 30.96 1.44 37.57
CA TYR A 337 30.54 2.18 38.76
C TYR A 337 30.25 1.19 39.88
N PRO A 338 31.23 0.86 40.75
CA PRO A 338 31.05 -0.13 41.82
C PRO A 338 29.93 0.23 42.79
N THR A 339 29.79 1.52 43.07
CA THR A 339 28.71 2.07 43.91
C THR A 339 27.99 3.19 43.19
N LEU A 340 26.69 3.29 43.46
CA LEU A 340 25.80 4.34 42.97
C LEU A 340 25.14 5.00 44.17
N GLY A 341 25.03 6.31 44.14
CA GLY A 341 24.47 7.07 45.24
C GLY A 341 23.95 8.44 44.81
N LEU A 342 23.51 9.19 45.81
CA LEU A 342 23.27 10.63 45.67
C LEU A 342 24.41 11.34 46.39
N GLY A 343 25.22 12.08 45.66
CA GLY A 343 26.44 12.73 46.18
C GLY A 343 26.58 14.15 45.63
N THR A 344 27.75 14.74 45.86
CA THR A 344 28.08 16.05 45.28
C THR A 344 28.28 15.93 43.76
N PRO A 345 27.60 16.76 42.94
CA PRO A 345 27.76 16.71 41.48
C PRO A 345 29.23 16.85 41.07
N PHE A 346 29.63 16.11 40.04
CA PHE A 346 30.98 16.12 39.45
C PHE A 346 32.12 15.59 40.36
N THR A 347 31.80 14.87 41.43
CA THR A 347 32.77 14.20 42.32
C THR A 347 32.29 12.80 42.72
N THR A 348 33.21 11.89 43.05
CA THR A 348 32.89 10.56 43.60
C THR A 348 33.26 10.41 45.07
N ASP A 349 33.75 11.47 45.68
CA ASP A 349 34.41 11.42 47.00
C ASP A 349 33.41 11.51 48.16
N PHE A 350 32.19 11.96 47.88
CA PHE A 350 31.17 12.17 48.90
C PHE A 350 29.78 11.74 48.42
N TRP A 351 29.25 10.69 49.05
CA TRP A 351 27.88 10.23 48.87
C TRP A 351 27.06 10.54 50.13
N LEU A 352 25.91 11.19 49.96
CA LEU A 352 24.89 11.35 51.01
C LEU A 352 24.20 10.00 51.31
N VAL A 353 24.01 9.19 50.26
CA VAL A 353 23.49 7.82 50.33
C VAL A 353 24.20 6.99 49.28
N GLU A 354 24.68 5.81 49.64
CA GLU A 354 25.47 4.92 48.76
C GLU A 354 24.89 3.50 48.76
N PHE A 355 24.82 2.91 47.57
CA PHE A 355 24.39 1.53 47.36
C PHE A 355 25.39 0.79 46.48
N SER A 356 25.58 -0.50 46.74
CA SER A 356 26.29 -1.37 45.80
C SER A 356 25.52 -1.47 44.49
N THR A 357 26.17 -1.16 43.38
CA THR A 357 25.55 -1.21 42.05
C THR A 357 25.09 -2.61 41.69
N THR A 358 25.82 -3.65 42.11
CA THR A 358 25.44 -5.06 41.86
C THR A 358 24.18 -5.48 42.62
N THR A 359 23.92 -4.86 43.76
CA THR A 359 22.69 -5.09 44.55
C THR A 359 21.51 -4.30 43.96
N LEU A 360 21.77 -3.07 43.50
CA LEU A 360 20.75 -2.20 42.92
C LEU A 360 20.31 -2.67 41.53
N ILE A 361 21.28 -3.03 40.68
CA ILE A 361 21.09 -3.41 39.28
C ILE A 361 21.14 -4.94 39.17
N THR A 362 20.05 -5.58 39.59
CA THR A 362 19.85 -7.02 39.37
C THR A 362 19.74 -7.35 37.88
N ALA A 363 19.85 -8.63 37.50
CA ALA A 363 19.68 -9.06 36.09
C ALA A 363 18.34 -8.58 35.49
N PHE A 364 17.26 -8.63 36.27
CA PHE A 364 15.95 -8.14 35.84
C PHE A 364 15.93 -6.61 35.67
N ALA A 365 16.54 -5.88 36.60
CA ALA A 365 16.64 -4.41 36.52
C ALA A 365 17.49 -3.97 35.32
N ALA A 366 18.65 -4.59 35.12
CA ALA A 366 19.53 -4.34 33.97
C ALA A 366 18.80 -4.60 32.64
N ALA A 367 18.11 -5.73 32.54
CA ALA A 367 17.33 -6.08 31.36
C ALA A 367 16.22 -5.06 31.08
N THR A 368 15.47 -4.68 32.12
CA THR A 368 14.39 -3.71 32.02
C THR A 368 14.90 -2.34 31.61
N ILE A 369 16.02 -1.87 32.19
CA ILE A 369 16.65 -0.60 31.84
C ILE A 369 17.10 -0.63 30.37
N GLY A 370 17.84 -1.67 29.97
CA GLY A 370 18.33 -1.80 28.60
C GLY A 370 17.21 -1.84 27.56
N LEU A 371 16.20 -2.69 27.79
CA LEU A 371 15.02 -2.79 26.91
C LEU A 371 14.25 -1.47 26.86
N THR A 372 14.03 -0.82 28.01
CA THR A 372 13.31 0.46 28.10
C THR A 372 14.02 1.57 27.32
N LEU A 373 15.33 1.74 27.53
CA LEU A 373 16.11 2.79 26.88
C LEU A 373 16.23 2.55 25.37
N HIS A 374 16.46 1.30 24.98
CA HIS A 374 16.43 0.90 23.57
C HIS A 374 15.08 1.26 22.93
N GLN A 375 13.99 0.83 23.54
CA GLN A 375 12.64 1.03 23.02
C GLN A 375 12.23 2.51 22.97
N ALA A 376 12.67 3.30 23.96
CA ALA A 376 12.38 4.74 24.01
C ALA A 376 12.90 5.48 22.77
N ALA A 377 14.05 5.09 22.23
CA ALA A 377 14.60 5.70 21.02
C ALA A 377 13.76 5.40 19.77
N TYR A 378 13.23 4.18 19.63
CA TYR A 378 12.33 3.80 18.54
C TYR A 378 10.98 4.51 18.66
N PHE A 379 10.38 4.48 19.85
CA PHE A 379 9.12 5.18 20.11
C PHE A 379 9.23 6.69 19.94
N ALA A 380 10.35 7.31 20.32
CA ALA A 380 10.56 8.74 20.11
C ALA A 380 10.47 9.12 18.63
N GLU A 381 11.10 8.35 17.75
CA GLU A 381 11.05 8.58 16.30
C GLU A 381 9.68 8.29 15.70
N ILE A 382 8.99 7.26 16.16
CA ILE A 382 7.62 6.97 15.71
C ILE A 382 6.67 8.10 16.10
N ILE A 383 6.72 8.56 17.35
CA ILE A 383 5.89 9.66 17.85
C ILE A 383 6.21 10.95 17.10
N ARG A 384 7.49 11.28 16.93
CA ARG A 384 7.95 12.45 16.17
C ARG A 384 7.45 12.39 14.73
N GLY A 385 7.68 11.28 14.04
CA GLY A 385 7.26 11.07 12.65
C GLY A 385 5.74 11.17 12.49
N GLY A 386 4.98 10.61 13.44
CA GLY A 386 3.53 10.71 13.48
C GLY A 386 3.03 12.14 13.66
N ILE A 387 3.63 12.93 14.55
CA ILE A 387 3.27 14.34 14.74
C ILE A 387 3.58 15.16 13.48
N LEU A 388 4.73 14.93 12.86
CA LEU A 388 5.15 15.63 11.64
C LEU A 388 4.37 15.21 10.38
N SER A 389 3.69 14.06 10.42
CA SER A 389 2.84 13.61 9.30
C SER A 389 1.53 14.38 9.17
N VAL A 390 1.16 15.18 10.19
CA VAL A 390 -0.06 15.99 10.17
C VAL A 390 0.16 17.21 9.27
N ASP A 391 -0.80 17.44 8.37
CA ASP A 391 -0.74 18.54 7.40
C ASP A 391 -0.57 19.92 8.05
N GLN A 392 0.40 20.68 7.55
CA GLN A 392 0.76 21.99 8.09
C GLN A 392 -0.39 23.00 7.92
N GLY A 393 -1.16 22.90 6.83
CA GLY A 393 -2.33 23.77 6.58
C GLY A 393 -3.40 23.63 7.66
N GLN A 394 -3.57 22.46 8.27
CA GLN A 394 -4.48 22.30 9.42
C GLN A 394 -3.97 23.01 10.68
N LEU A 395 -2.66 23.05 10.88
CA LEU A 395 -2.05 23.77 12.00
C LEU A 395 -2.20 25.28 11.82
N GLU A 396 -2.03 25.76 10.60
CA GLU A 396 -2.18 27.17 10.23
C GLU A 396 -3.65 27.61 10.30
N ALA A 397 -4.58 26.82 9.75
CA ALA A 397 -6.01 27.10 9.81
C ALA A 397 -6.52 27.13 11.26
N SER A 398 -6.12 26.15 12.09
CA SER A 398 -6.50 26.13 13.50
C SER A 398 -5.88 27.26 14.31
N ALA A 399 -4.69 27.74 13.93
CA ALA A 399 -4.08 28.93 14.51
C ALA A 399 -4.80 30.22 14.10
N ALA A 400 -5.22 30.34 12.82
CA ALA A 400 -5.99 31.47 12.30
C ALA A 400 -7.37 31.59 12.97
N LEU A 401 -7.98 30.46 13.35
CA LEU A 401 -9.21 30.43 14.15
C LEU A 401 -9.01 30.77 15.64
N GLY A 402 -7.79 31.13 16.06
CA GLY A 402 -7.48 31.51 17.45
C GLY A 402 -7.50 30.33 18.43
N LEU A 403 -7.51 29.08 17.96
CA LEU A 403 -7.55 27.93 18.87
C LEU A 403 -6.25 27.85 19.70
N PRO A 404 -6.35 27.70 21.03
CA PRO A 404 -5.17 27.64 21.89
C PRO A 404 -4.37 26.36 21.63
N ARG A 405 -3.04 26.42 21.83
CA ARG A 405 -2.10 25.32 21.50
C ARG A 405 -2.51 23.97 22.07
N ARG A 406 -3.02 23.93 23.31
CA ARG A 406 -3.51 22.69 23.95
C ARG A 406 -4.69 22.10 23.21
N VAL A 407 -5.66 22.94 22.81
CA VAL A 407 -6.84 22.48 22.06
C VAL A 407 -6.42 22.00 20.67
N ARG A 408 -5.55 22.75 19.97
CA ARG A 408 -5.01 22.31 18.68
C ARG A 408 -4.32 20.95 18.81
N PHE A 409 -3.44 20.79 19.79
CA PHE A 409 -2.72 19.54 19.99
C PHE A 409 -3.67 18.37 20.29
N PHE A 410 -4.49 18.46 21.34
CA PHE A 410 -5.30 17.32 21.79
C PHE A 410 -6.51 17.02 20.91
N ARG A 411 -7.10 18.02 20.23
CA ARG A 411 -8.30 17.82 19.39
C ARG A 411 -8.01 17.70 17.90
N ILE A 412 -6.86 18.16 17.41
CA ILE A 412 -6.55 18.16 15.98
C ILE A 412 -5.32 17.31 15.69
N ILE A 413 -4.18 17.60 16.32
CA ILE A 413 -2.90 16.96 15.99
C ILE A 413 -2.87 15.52 16.50
N LEU A 414 -3.09 15.32 17.79
CA LEU A 414 -2.91 14.03 18.46
C LEU A 414 -3.81 12.93 17.88
N PRO A 415 -5.12 13.14 17.62
CA PRO A 415 -5.95 12.10 17.02
C PRO A 415 -5.48 11.69 15.63
N GLN A 416 -4.93 12.63 14.86
CA GLN A 416 -4.45 12.36 13.51
C GLN A 416 -3.08 11.70 13.52
N ALA A 417 -2.15 12.20 14.33
CA ALA A 417 -0.84 11.62 14.56
C ALA A 417 -0.95 10.19 15.12
N ALA A 418 -1.89 9.93 16.03
CA ALA A 418 -2.13 8.59 16.59
C ALA A 418 -2.35 7.53 15.50
N ARG A 419 -3.04 7.86 14.41
CA ARG A 419 -3.26 6.94 13.28
C ARG A 419 -1.97 6.55 12.56
N ALA A 420 -1.02 7.47 12.47
CA ALA A 420 0.30 7.20 11.88
C ALA A 420 1.26 6.51 12.87
N ILE A 421 1.09 6.78 14.17
CA ILE A 421 1.92 6.22 15.26
C ILE A 421 1.59 4.75 15.51
N LEU A 422 0.29 4.41 15.61
CA LEU A 422 -0.18 3.14 16.13
C LEU A 422 0.35 1.90 15.38
N PRO A 423 0.36 1.83 14.03
CA PRO A 423 0.84 0.63 13.34
C PRO A 423 2.31 0.34 13.65
N ASN A 424 3.15 1.37 13.59
CA ASN A 424 4.57 1.24 13.89
C ASN A 424 4.81 0.98 15.37
N PHE A 425 4.02 1.59 16.27
CA PHE A 425 4.09 1.32 17.70
C PHE A 425 3.85 -0.17 18.01
N PHE A 426 2.80 -0.78 17.45
CA PHE A 426 2.53 -2.20 17.67
C PHE A 426 3.57 -3.11 17.03
N ASN A 427 4.09 -2.76 15.85
CA ASN A 427 5.21 -3.49 15.24
C ASN A 427 6.41 -3.55 16.18
N GLU A 428 6.75 -2.43 16.83
CA GLU A 428 7.84 -2.38 17.81
C GLU A 428 7.52 -3.15 19.09
N VAL A 429 6.27 -3.20 19.56
CA VAL A 429 5.86 -4.03 20.71
C VAL A 429 6.01 -5.53 20.37
N ILE A 430 5.58 -5.96 19.18
CA ILE A 430 5.74 -7.34 18.71
C ILE A 430 7.23 -7.69 18.56
N GLY A 431 8.02 -6.75 18.04
CA GLY A 431 9.47 -6.86 17.95
C GLY A 431 10.10 -7.04 19.34
N LEU A 432 9.68 -6.23 20.32
CA LEU A 432 10.20 -6.26 21.68
C LEU A 432 9.93 -7.59 22.40
N VAL A 433 8.74 -8.18 22.25
CA VAL A 433 8.46 -9.54 22.80
C VAL A 433 9.46 -10.56 22.30
N LYS A 434 9.81 -10.52 21.01
CA LYS A 434 10.83 -11.40 20.45
C LYS A 434 12.22 -10.98 20.94
N GLY A 435 12.45 -9.69 21.08
CA GLY A 435 13.70 -9.09 21.57
C GLY A 435 14.02 -9.42 23.03
N THR A 436 13.03 -9.71 23.89
CA THR A 436 13.32 -10.16 25.27
C THR A 436 14.13 -11.44 25.31
N SER A 437 14.06 -12.27 24.26
CA SER A 437 14.86 -13.49 24.16
C SER A 437 16.36 -13.22 24.26
N VAL A 438 16.84 -12.03 23.84
CA VAL A 438 18.25 -11.61 23.93
C VAL A 438 18.74 -11.56 25.38
N VAL A 439 17.83 -11.36 26.33
CA VAL A 439 18.16 -11.27 27.76
C VAL A 439 18.64 -12.61 28.34
N PHE A 440 18.45 -13.74 27.62
CA PHE A 440 19.02 -15.03 28.02
C PHE A 440 20.53 -14.97 28.31
N VAL A 441 21.26 -14.05 27.67
CA VAL A 441 22.71 -13.86 27.85
C VAL A 441 23.10 -13.48 29.28
N VAL A 442 22.21 -12.84 30.04
CA VAL A 442 22.43 -12.48 31.46
C VAL A 442 21.76 -13.48 32.41
N ALA A 443 21.46 -14.67 31.92
CA ALA A 443 20.85 -15.78 32.66
C ALA A 443 19.51 -15.44 33.35
N LEU A 444 18.74 -14.51 32.78
CA LEU A 444 17.41 -14.20 33.30
C LEU A 444 16.41 -15.30 32.87
N PRO A 445 15.60 -15.85 33.79
CA PRO A 445 14.70 -16.97 33.51
C PRO A 445 13.43 -16.57 32.76
N GLU A 446 13.59 -15.94 31.60
CA GLU A 446 12.53 -15.74 30.62
C GLU A 446 12.35 -17.00 29.76
N LEU A 447 11.37 -17.00 28.84
CA LEU A 447 10.94 -18.18 28.09
C LEU A 447 12.09 -18.90 27.38
N PHE A 448 12.87 -18.19 26.57
CA PHE A 448 13.92 -18.81 25.75
C PHE A 448 15.06 -19.37 26.61
N TYR A 449 15.49 -18.64 27.64
CA TYR A 449 16.46 -19.13 28.61
C TYR A 449 15.99 -20.41 29.32
N THR A 450 14.74 -20.42 29.80
CA THR A 450 14.18 -21.57 30.53
C THR A 450 14.11 -22.81 29.64
N VAL A 451 13.67 -22.63 28.40
CA VAL A 451 13.68 -23.69 27.38
C VAL A 451 15.10 -24.20 27.13
N GLN A 452 16.10 -23.31 27.06
CA GLN A 452 17.50 -23.66 26.91
C GLN A 452 18.06 -24.46 28.08
N VAL A 453 17.76 -24.07 29.31
CA VAL A 453 18.17 -24.83 30.50
C VAL A 453 17.57 -26.23 30.49
N ILE A 454 16.29 -26.37 30.13
CA ILE A 454 15.62 -27.67 30.08
C ILE A 454 16.24 -28.57 28.99
N TYR A 455 16.42 -28.06 27.76
CA TYR A 455 16.97 -28.88 26.69
C TYR A 455 18.44 -29.22 26.88
N ASN A 456 19.23 -28.35 27.52
CA ASN A 456 20.61 -28.66 27.85
C ASN A 456 20.70 -29.75 28.93
N ARG A 457 19.67 -29.91 29.77
CA ARG A 457 19.62 -30.94 30.80
C ARG A 457 19.12 -32.28 30.27
N ASN A 458 18.06 -32.30 29.47
CA ASN A 458 17.44 -33.54 28.97
C ASN A 458 17.90 -33.93 27.56
N GLN A 459 18.71 -33.08 26.90
CA GLN A 459 19.23 -33.24 25.53
C GLN A 459 18.14 -33.30 24.44
N ARG A 460 16.91 -32.86 24.74
CA ARG A 460 15.77 -32.81 23.81
C ARG A 460 15.62 -31.43 23.17
N VAL A 461 16.56 -31.08 22.30
CA VAL A 461 16.66 -29.73 21.71
C VAL A 461 15.44 -29.35 20.87
N ILE A 462 15.06 -30.19 19.89
CA ILE A 462 13.97 -29.88 18.95
C ILE A 462 12.60 -29.68 19.62
N PRO A 463 12.08 -30.62 20.46
CA PRO A 463 10.76 -30.42 21.08
C PRO A 463 10.73 -29.20 21.99
N MET A 464 11.82 -28.91 22.70
CA MET A 464 11.90 -27.74 23.58
C MET A 464 11.97 -26.43 22.79
N LEU A 465 12.73 -26.36 21.70
CA LEU A 465 12.70 -25.19 20.80
C LEU A 465 11.31 -25.00 20.18
N LEU A 466 10.59 -26.09 19.87
CA LEU A 466 9.22 -26.02 19.40
C LEU A 466 8.29 -25.40 20.45
N VAL A 467 8.46 -25.71 21.74
CA VAL A 467 7.72 -25.04 22.84
C VAL A 467 7.94 -23.53 22.79
N ALA A 468 9.19 -23.06 22.67
CA ALA A 468 9.48 -21.63 22.56
C ALA A 468 8.85 -20.99 21.30
N VAL A 469 9.02 -21.63 20.14
CA VAL A 469 8.47 -21.14 18.87
C VAL A 469 6.95 -20.99 18.93
N VAL A 470 6.25 -22.01 19.42
CA VAL A 470 4.78 -21.99 19.50
C VAL A 470 4.31 -20.94 20.51
N TRP A 471 4.95 -20.80 21.67
CA TRP A 471 4.58 -19.76 22.63
C TRP A 471 4.83 -18.34 22.12
N TYR A 472 5.99 -18.06 21.48
CA TYR A 472 6.21 -16.77 20.84
C TYR A 472 5.19 -16.51 19.72
N ALA A 473 4.83 -17.53 18.93
CA ALA A 473 3.79 -17.42 17.90
C ALA A 473 2.42 -17.10 18.51
N ILE A 474 2.05 -17.73 19.63
CA ILE A 474 0.78 -17.44 20.35
C ILE A 474 0.78 -15.99 20.86
N ILE A 475 1.82 -15.56 21.57
CA ILE A 475 1.89 -14.20 22.13
C ILE A 475 1.81 -13.16 21.02
N THR A 476 2.58 -13.36 19.94
CA THR A 476 2.61 -12.41 18.81
C THR A 476 1.29 -12.42 18.03
N THR A 477 0.60 -13.55 17.93
CA THR A 477 -0.74 -13.64 17.35
C THR A 477 -1.74 -12.86 18.19
N VAL A 478 -1.74 -13.03 19.52
CA VAL A 478 -2.62 -12.27 20.43
C VAL A 478 -2.35 -10.76 20.30
N LEU A 479 -1.09 -10.34 20.28
CA LEU A 479 -0.73 -8.93 20.09
C LEU A 479 -1.15 -8.40 18.71
N SER A 480 -1.02 -9.20 17.65
CA SER A 480 -1.46 -8.82 16.30
C SER A 480 -2.98 -8.67 16.21
N ILE A 481 -3.73 -9.50 16.93
CA ILE A 481 -5.19 -9.36 17.06
C ILE A 481 -5.53 -8.05 17.79
N ILE A 482 -4.86 -7.75 18.91
CA ILE A 482 -5.04 -6.49 19.64
C ILE A 482 -4.73 -5.30 18.73
N GLN A 483 -3.59 -5.33 18.03
CA GLN A 483 -3.18 -4.32 17.04
C GLN A 483 -4.29 -4.10 16.01
N PHE A 484 -4.80 -5.15 15.39
CA PHE A 484 -5.85 -5.07 14.37
C PHE A 484 -7.10 -4.32 14.87
N TYR A 485 -7.58 -4.65 16.06
CA TYR A 485 -8.78 -4.00 16.62
C TYR A 485 -8.52 -2.55 17.02
N VAL A 486 -7.34 -2.24 17.56
CA VAL A 486 -6.97 -0.87 17.92
C VAL A 486 -6.80 -0.02 16.66
N GLU A 487 -6.07 -0.48 15.65
CA GLU A 487 -5.94 0.22 14.37
C GLU A 487 -7.30 0.50 13.72
N ARG A 488 -8.18 -0.52 13.70
CA ARG A 488 -9.55 -0.36 13.19
C ARG A 488 -10.33 0.71 13.95
N HIS A 489 -10.16 0.81 15.28
CA HIS A 489 -10.83 1.84 16.08
C HIS A 489 -10.40 3.25 15.65
N TYR A 490 -9.09 3.47 15.47
CA TYR A 490 -8.54 4.77 15.08
C TYR A 490 -8.67 5.09 13.58
N ALA A 491 -8.93 4.10 12.74
CA ALA A 491 -9.21 4.29 11.31
C ALA A 491 -10.62 4.87 11.04
N ARG A 492 -11.53 4.88 12.02
CA ARG A 492 -12.89 5.42 11.88
C ARG A 492 -12.83 6.93 11.60
N GLY A 493 -13.21 7.33 10.40
CA GLY A 493 -13.24 8.73 9.95
C GLY A 493 -12.28 9.09 8.81
N ALA A 494 -11.35 8.21 8.42
CA ALA A 494 -10.53 8.38 7.21
C ALA A 494 -11.09 7.63 6.00
N HIS A 495 -11.64 6.44 6.24
CA HIS A 495 -12.25 5.60 5.20
C HIS A 495 -13.76 5.56 5.38
N ARG A 496 -14.50 5.73 4.28
CA ARG A 496 -15.97 5.65 4.24
C ARG A 496 -16.45 4.22 4.51
N GLU A 497 -15.61 3.23 4.23
CA GLU A 497 -15.79 1.81 4.55
C GLU A 497 -14.55 1.28 5.27
N LEU A 498 -14.74 0.61 6.41
CA LEU A 498 -13.64 0.00 7.16
C LEU A 498 -13.24 -1.32 6.48
N PRO A 499 -11.93 -1.66 6.37
CA PRO A 499 -11.48 -2.91 5.76
C PRO A 499 -12.12 -4.13 6.46
N PRO A 500 -12.53 -5.18 5.75
CA PRO A 500 -13.25 -6.30 6.35
C PRO A 500 -12.42 -7.01 7.43
N THR A 501 -13.09 -7.41 8.52
CA THR A 501 -12.45 -8.21 9.58
C THR A 501 -11.94 -9.55 9.02
N PRO A 502 -10.94 -10.19 9.65
CA PRO A 502 -10.49 -11.51 9.22
C PRO A 502 -11.63 -12.51 9.07
N VAL A 503 -12.60 -12.48 9.99
CA VAL A 503 -13.81 -13.29 9.93
C VAL A 503 -14.69 -12.89 8.74
N GLN A 504 -14.92 -11.60 8.50
CA GLN A 504 -15.68 -11.15 7.32
C GLN A 504 -15.01 -11.55 6.01
N ARG A 505 -13.67 -11.48 5.92
CA ARG A 505 -12.91 -11.96 4.76
C ARG A 505 -13.06 -13.47 4.56
N ALA A 506 -12.91 -14.25 5.63
CA ALA A 506 -13.10 -15.69 5.57
C ALA A 506 -14.52 -16.05 5.11
N THR A 507 -15.55 -15.44 5.71
CA THR A 507 -16.94 -15.68 5.34
C THR A 507 -17.26 -15.23 3.91
N ALA A 508 -16.73 -14.08 3.47
CA ALA A 508 -16.90 -13.59 2.11
C ALA A 508 -16.22 -14.52 1.09
N TRP A 509 -15.00 -14.97 1.39
CA TRP A 509 -14.28 -15.92 0.56
C TRP A 509 -15.01 -17.26 0.46
N VAL A 510 -15.48 -17.82 1.58
CA VAL A 510 -16.29 -19.06 1.59
C VAL A 510 -17.54 -18.87 0.73
N LYS A 511 -18.30 -17.78 0.93
CA LYS A 511 -19.49 -17.49 0.12
C LYS A 511 -19.17 -17.39 -1.38
N GLN A 512 -18.06 -16.76 -1.75
CA GLN A 512 -17.62 -16.67 -3.14
C GLN A 512 -17.23 -18.04 -3.73
N GLN A 513 -16.52 -18.89 -2.97
CA GLN A 513 -16.19 -20.24 -3.45
C GLN A 513 -17.44 -21.12 -3.59
N TRP A 514 -18.40 -21.01 -2.65
CA TRP A 514 -19.68 -21.70 -2.74
C TRP A 514 -20.52 -21.24 -3.94
N ALA A 515 -20.54 -19.94 -4.24
CA ALA A 515 -21.23 -19.42 -5.42
C ALA A 515 -20.61 -19.97 -6.73
N ARG A 516 -19.27 -20.04 -6.80
CA ARG A 516 -18.56 -20.62 -7.96
C ARG A 516 -18.87 -22.10 -8.19
N LEU A 517 -19.09 -22.86 -7.11
CA LEU A 517 -19.49 -24.27 -7.20
C LEU A 517 -20.97 -24.46 -7.58
N GLY A 518 -21.81 -23.43 -7.40
CA GLY A 518 -23.22 -23.44 -7.78
C GLY A 518 -23.46 -23.20 -9.27
N ASP A 519 -22.64 -22.36 -9.90
CA ASP A 519 -22.78 -21.99 -11.32
C ASP A 519 -22.34 -23.08 -12.31
N GLU A 520 -21.60 -24.11 -11.87
CA GLU A 520 -21.15 -25.19 -12.76
C GLU A 520 -22.23 -26.27 -13.06
N THR A 521 -23.45 -26.14 -12.54
CA THR A 521 -24.51 -27.16 -12.71
C THR A 521 -25.71 -26.74 -13.58
N GLY A 522 -25.71 -25.55 -14.18
CA GLY A 522 -26.86 -25.09 -14.94
C GLY A 522 -26.50 -24.13 -16.07
N ASP A 523 -25.84 -24.64 -17.11
CA ASP A 523 -25.94 -24.21 -18.52
C ASP A 523 -24.70 -24.73 -19.27
N ASP A 524 -24.67 -26.05 -19.52
CA ASP A 524 -23.77 -26.62 -20.53
C ASP A 524 -24.48 -26.61 -21.89
N PRO A 525 -24.20 -25.64 -22.79
CA PRO A 525 -24.77 -25.62 -24.14
C PRO A 525 -24.37 -26.85 -24.98
N LEU A 526 -23.38 -27.64 -24.57
CA LEU A 526 -22.99 -28.88 -25.25
C LEU A 526 -23.89 -30.08 -24.90
N ALA A 527 -24.62 -30.04 -23.78
CA ALA A 527 -25.60 -31.07 -23.43
C ALA A 527 -26.90 -30.92 -24.25
N ALA A 528 -27.30 -29.68 -24.57
CA ALA A 528 -28.48 -29.38 -25.38
C ALA A 528 -28.31 -29.77 -26.88
N GLU A 529 -27.07 -29.74 -27.39
CA GLU A 529 -26.76 -30.15 -28.76
C GLU A 529 -26.75 -31.67 -28.93
N LYS A 530 -26.43 -32.42 -27.86
CA LYS A 530 -26.40 -33.90 -27.88
C LYS A 530 -27.80 -34.52 -27.92
N ASN A 531 -28.78 -33.88 -27.29
CA ASN A 531 -30.18 -34.32 -27.36
C ASN A 531 -30.85 -33.98 -28.70
N ARG A 532 -30.50 -32.87 -29.36
CA ARG A 532 -31.04 -32.54 -30.70
C ARG A 532 -30.55 -33.49 -31.80
N ARG A 533 -29.35 -34.07 -31.68
CA ARG A 533 -28.83 -35.05 -32.64
C ARG A 533 -29.40 -36.46 -32.48
N HIS A 534 -30.02 -36.79 -31.35
CA HIS A 534 -30.66 -38.09 -31.16
C HIS A 534 -32.07 -38.15 -31.80
N ASP A 535 -32.79 -37.03 -31.84
CA ASP A 535 -34.13 -36.96 -32.43
C ASP A 535 -34.14 -36.79 -33.97
N THR A 536 -32.99 -36.44 -34.56
CA THR A 536 -32.89 -36.21 -36.02
C THR A 536 -32.41 -37.46 -36.79
N VAL A 537 -32.14 -38.60 -36.13
CA VAL A 537 -31.63 -39.84 -36.77
C VAL A 537 -32.65 -41.00 -36.74
N LEU A 538 -33.84 -40.80 -36.17
CA LEU A 538 -34.93 -41.80 -36.18
C LEU A 538 -36.14 -41.40 -37.03
N GLY A 539 -35.92 -40.57 -38.06
CA GLY A 539 -36.99 -40.03 -38.91
C GLY A 539 -36.68 -40.01 -40.40
N SER A 540 -36.06 -41.08 -40.95
CA SER A 540 -36.14 -41.40 -42.39
C SER A 540 -35.60 -42.80 -42.67
N GLY A 541 -36.47 -43.74 -43.01
CA GLY A 541 -36.10 -45.09 -43.43
C GLY A 541 -37.24 -46.08 -43.21
N SER A 542 -38.10 -46.18 -44.24
CA SER A 542 -39.05 -47.25 -44.60
C SER A 542 -39.28 -48.43 -43.64
#